data_AF-A0AB74C780-F1
#
_entry.id   AF-A0AB74C780-F1
#
_cell.length_a   1.000
_cell.length_b   1.000
_cell.length_c   1.000
_cell.angle_alpha   90.00
_cell.angle_beta   90.00
_cell.angle_gamma   90.00
#
_symmetry.space_group_name_H-M   'P 1'
#
loop_
_entity.id
_entity.type
_entity.pdbx_description
1 polymer ?
#
loop_
_entity_poly.entity_id
_entity_poly.type
_entity_poly.pdbx_seq_one_letter_code
_entity_poly.pdbx_strand_id
1 'polypeptide(L)'
;MAKYYPLSQILTVAKVHPFYSDTQWAPTRERLSDILANSNDYAEDIHLHSFPPTEKAKLALDLTTELLESAGASVLCAGAEMEMEALVDALNQYRVNVVAGDAGQLVQLVRYLDTLPVNQRASLQIRKMIYTSEPMTPAQRKFITSVLGGVTICSMIGSAEAGPWAVSNPLLTGYNPESPSADFIYDTRAMLLEVLPLSYQGSEVKSNCHDGCIAGVPDGEKGTLLQTSLQRLRNPLVRYVCGDVASLHPLPAEVRARLPAEEAEHYRIVRIYGRDKRISFDWYGEYFEFETVQALMRQASWGILQWQVILWTKPEGLDKCLEVRLLRSTASDGALLSEEDLIKEVKHFFMVFDFNESLFQLKFVTGLDGFVRSATGRKVPNFVDRTT
;
A
#
# COMPACT_ATOMS: atom_id res chain seq x y z
N MET A 1 -4.55 12.41 39.06
CA MET A 1 -4.26 10.99 38.79
C MET A 1 -4.89 10.64 37.45
N ALA A 2 -4.10 10.17 36.48
CA ALA A 2 -4.65 9.67 35.23
C ALA A 2 -5.50 8.42 35.54
N LYS A 3 -6.76 8.41 35.08
CA LYS A 3 -7.63 7.24 35.18
C LYS A 3 -7.25 6.29 34.06
N TYR A 4 -6.54 5.23 34.37
CA TYR A 4 -6.24 4.17 33.42
C TYR A 4 -7.37 3.14 33.41
N TYR A 5 -7.68 2.58 32.25
CA TYR A 5 -8.60 1.44 32.13
C TYR A 5 -7.87 0.14 32.50
N PRO A 6 -8.49 -0.79 33.26
CA PRO A 6 -7.94 -2.12 33.48
C PRO A 6 -7.69 -2.87 32.16
N LEU A 7 -6.64 -3.69 32.12
CA LEU A 7 -6.30 -4.50 30.94
C LEU A 7 -7.47 -5.37 30.45
N SER A 8 -8.25 -5.93 31.38
CA SER A 8 -9.44 -6.72 31.05
C SER A 8 -10.49 -5.91 30.27
N GLN A 9 -10.69 -4.64 30.63
CA GLN A 9 -11.60 -3.75 29.92
C GLN A 9 -11.07 -3.40 28.53
N ILE A 10 -9.76 -3.13 28.42
CA ILE A 10 -9.12 -2.84 27.12
C ILE A 10 -9.29 -4.04 26.18
N LEU A 11 -9.01 -5.25 26.64
CA LEU A 11 -9.10 -6.46 25.82
C LEU A 11 -10.54 -6.85 25.50
N THR A 12 -11.49 -6.60 26.41
CA THR A 12 -12.93 -6.75 26.13
C THR A 12 -13.34 -5.88 24.94
N VAL A 13 -12.91 -4.62 24.91
CA VAL A 13 -13.22 -3.69 23.81
C VAL A 13 -12.49 -4.09 22.53
N ALA A 14 -11.24 -4.53 22.63
CA ALA A 14 -10.47 -4.99 21.48
C ALA A 14 -11.13 -6.19 20.78
N LYS A 15 -11.72 -7.14 21.52
CA LYS A 15 -12.40 -8.33 20.94
C LYS A 15 -13.56 -8.00 20.00
N VAL A 16 -14.14 -6.82 20.15
CA VAL A 16 -15.28 -6.35 19.34
C VAL A 16 -14.90 -5.16 18.45
N HIS A 17 -13.61 -4.89 18.32
CA HIS A 17 -13.09 -3.86 17.44
C HIS A 17 -12.86 -4.44 16.03
N PRO A 18 -13.07 -3.67 14.94
CA PRO A 18 -12.79 -4.11 13.56
C PRO A 18 -11.35 -4.58 13.32
N PHE A 19 -10.41 -4.16 14.18
CA PHE A 19 -9.03 -4.63 14.12
C PHE A 19 -8.89 -6.12 14.44
N TYR A 20 -9.72 -6.66 15.33
CA TYR A 20 -9.57 -8.03 15.85
C TYR A 20 -10.81 -8.89 15.64
N SER A 21 -11.83 -8.39 14.97
CA SER A 21 -13.08 -9.10 14.69
C SER A 21 -13.70 -8.65 13.37
N ASP A 22 -14.72 -9.38 12.91
CA ASP A 22 -15.43 -9.12 11.65
C ASP A 22 -16.48 -8.01 11.78
N THR A 23 -16.46 -7.24 12.88
CA THR A 23 -17.40 -6.13 13.09
C THR A 23 -17.09 -4.98 12.14
N GLN A 24 -18.12 -4.38 11.56
CA GLN A 24 -18.00 -3.24 10.64
C GLN A 24 -17.49 -1.96 11.31
N TRP A 25 -17.77 -1.77 12.61
CA TRP A 25 -17.55 -0.53 13.33
C TRP A 25 -16.84 -0.71 14.66
N ALA A 26 -15.96 0.24 14.99
CA ALA A 26 -15.49 0.41 16.35
C ALA A 26 -16.69 0.69 17.28
N PRO A 27 -16.70 0.13 18.50
CA PRO A 27 -17.79 0.38 19.44
C PRO A 27 -17.89 1.86 19.80
N THR A 28 -19.09 2.43 19.63
CA THR A 28 -19.41 3.80 20.04
C THR A 28 -19.28 3.98 21.55
N ARG A 29 -19.04 5.21 22.02
CA ARG A 29 -18.86 5.52 23.44
C ARG A 29 -20.02 5.03 24.32
N GLU A 30 -21.24 5.12 23.81
CA GLU A 30 -22.46 4.70 24.51
C GLU A 30 -22.46 3.19 24.73
N ARG A 31 -22.12 2.43 23.66
CA ARG A 31 -22.09 0.97 23.62
C ARG A 31 -20.92 0.36 24.41
N LEU A 32 -19.86 1.13 24.67
CA LEU A 32 -18.74 0.68 25.51
C LEU A 32 -19.21 0.27 26.90
N SER A 33 -20.18 1.00 27.48
CA SER A 33 -20.69 0.68 28.82
C SER A 33 -21.38 -0.69 28.86
N ASP A 34 -22.18 -1.01 27.85
CA ASP A 34 -22.84 -2.31 27.72
C ASP A 34 -21.85 -3.44 27.42
N ILE A 35 -20.84 -3.19 26.57
CA ILE A 35 -19.79 -4.16 26.25
C ILE A 35 -19.00 -4.54 27.50
N LEU A 36 -18.63 -3.54 28.32
CA LEU A 36 -17.90 -3.75 29.56
C LEU A 36 -18.76 -4.38 30.67
N ALA A 37 -20.06 -4.08 30.70
CA ALA A 37 -20.98 -4.66 31.69
C ALA A 37 -21.31 -6.13 31.41
N ASN A 38 -21.27 -6.54 30.14
CA ASN A 38 -21.59 -7.90 29.70
C ASN A 38 -20.35 -8.79 29.52
N SER A 39 -19.14 -8.32 29.87
CA SER A 39 -17.95 -9.14 29.75
C SER A 39 -17.76 -10.06 30.95
N ASN A 40 -17.63 -11.36 30.68
CA ASN A 40 -17.31 -12.39 31.67
C ASN A 40 -15.80 -12.58 31.87
N ASP A 41 -14.98 -11.66 31.35
CA ASP A 41 -13.52 -11.78 31.36
C ASP A 41 -12.97 -11.34 32.74
N TYR A 42 -12.75 -12.31 33.63
CA TYR A 42 -12.01 -12.08 34.88
C TYR A 42 -10.51 -11.87 34.57
N ALA A 43 -9.86 -10.95 35.29
CA ALA A 43 -8.47 -10.57 35.04
C ALA A 43 -7.46 -11.74 35.11
N GLU A 44 -7.82 -12.86 35.75
CA GLU A 44 -6.96 -14.04 35.93
C GLU A 44 -6.92 -14.98 34.71
N ASP A 45 -7.89 -14.89 33.79
CA ASP A 45 -8.00 -15.79 32.61
C ASP A 45 -7.52 -15.15 31.29
N ILE A 46 -7.00 -13.93 31.34
CA ILE A 46 -6.66 -13.17 30.13
C ILE A 46 -5.19 -13.34 29.77
N HIS A 47 -4.93 -14.26 28.84
CA HIS A 47 -3.60 -14.46 28.28
C HIS A 47 -3.36 -13.50 27.12
N LEU A 48 -2.48 -12.50 27.29
CA LEU A 48 -2.08 -11.59 26.21
C LEU A 48 -1.61 -12.31 24.94
N HIS A 49 -1.01 -13.50 25.09
CA HIS A 49 -0.57 -14.35 23.98
C HIS A 49 -1.72 -14.99 23.19
N SER A 50 -2.94 -15.04 23.71
CA SER A 50 -4.11 -15.53 22.99
C SER A 50 -4.78 -14.44 22.14
N PHE A 51 -4.34 -13.18 22.26
CA PHE A 51 -4.78 -12.12 21.36
C PHE A 51 -3.93 -12.16 20.09
N PRO A 52 -4.53 -12.29 18.90
CA PRO A 52 -3.76 -12.41 17.68
C PRO A 52 -2.95 -11.12 17.45
N PRO A 53 -1.65 -11.22 17.11
CA PRO A 53 -0.92 -10.06 16.62
C PRO A 53 -1.63 -9.51 15.37
N THR A 54 -1.65 -8.19 15.22
CA THR A 54 -2.28 -7.52 14.09
C THR A 54 -1.75 -8.11 12.77
N GLU A 55 -2.64 -8.54 11.89
CA GLU A 55 -2.25 -9.13 10.59
C GLU A 55 -1.63 -8.07 9.67
N LYS A 56 -0.76 -8.49 8.72
CA LYS A 56 -0.15 -7.59 7.71
C LYS A 56 -1.21 -6.72 7.02
N ALA A 57 -2.36 -7.29 6.70
CA ALA A 57 -3.48 -6.60 6.06
C ALA A 57 -4.06 -5.43 6.89
N LYS A 58 -3.91 -5.48 8.22
CA LYS A 58 -4.42 -4.45 9.15
C LYS A 58 -3.32 -3.51 9.67
N LEU A 59 -2.05 -3.84 9.44
CA LEU A 59 -0.89 -3.06 9.89
C LEU A 59 -0.88 -1.63 9.31
N ALA A 60 -1.22 -1.46 8.04
CA ALA A 60 -1.28 -0.14 7.42
C ALA A 60 -2.31 0.78 8.08
N LEU A 61 -3.48 0.23 8.44
CA LEU A 61 -4.53 0.97 9.12
C LEU A 61 -4.13 1.34 10.56
N ASP A 62 -3.49 0.41 11.28
CA ASP A 62 -3.00 0.64 12.65
C ASP A 62 -1.93 1.75 12.69
N LEU A 63 -0.89 1.63 11.85
CA LEU A 63 0.17 2.65 11.74
C LEU A 63 -0.35 4.02 11.30
N THR A 64 -1.30 4.04 10.36
CA THR A 64 -1.92 5.29 9.91
C THR A 64 -2.75 5.92 11.03
N THR A 65 -3.48 5.11 11.80
CA THR A 65 -4.26 5.59 12.94
C THR A 65 -3.36 6.21 14.00
N GLU A 66 -2.31 5.50 14.43
CA GLU A 66 -1.34 6.01 15.41
C GLU A 66 -0.69 7.32 14.95
N LEU A 67 -0.29 7.40 13.68
CA LEU A 67 0.30 8.60 13.11
C LEU A 67 -0.67 9.78 13.10
N LEU A 68 -1.92 9.56 12.68
CA LEU A 68 -2.92 10.61 12.59
C LEU A 68 -3.40 11.08 13.97
N GLU A 69 -3.57 10.17 14.92
CA GLU A 69 -3.88 10.50 16.32
C GLU A 69 -2.75 11.29 16.97
N SER A 70 -1.49 10.89 16.72
CA SER A 70 -0.30 11.63 17.17
C SER A 70 -0.20 13.02 16.55
N ALA A 71 -0.74 13.20 15.34
CA ALA A 71 -0.88 14.50 14.69
C ALA A 71 -2.10 15.31 15.19
N GLY A 72 -2.85 14.79 16.17
CA GLY A 72 -4.00 15.45 16.79
C GLY A 72 -5.36 15.19 16.12
N ALA A 73 -5.46 14.19 15.24
CA ALA A 73 -6.73 13.78 14.66
C ALA A 73 -7.58 12.96 15.65
N SER A 74 -8.90 13.00 15.48
CA SER A 74 -9.80 11.99 16.04
C SER A 74 -10.13 11.00 14.93
N VAL A 75 -9.58 9.79 15.02
CA VAL A 75 -9.65 8.81 13.93
C VAL A 75 -10.87 7.91 14.09
N LEU A 76 -11.54 7.65 12.97
CA LEU A 76 -12.63 6.66 12.86
C LEU A 76 -12.19 5.61 11.84
N CYS A 77 -12.00 4.37 12.29
CA CYS A 77 -11.63 3.29 11.41
C CYS A 77 -12.87 2.73 10.69
N ALA A 78 -12.77 2.59 9.37
CA ALA A 78 -13.74 1.86 8.55
C ALA A 78 -13.14 0.51 8.17
N GLY A 79 -13.93 -0.57 8.30
CA GLY A 79 -13.51 -1.91 7.88
C GLY A 79 -13.41 -2.05 6.36
N ALA A 80 -12.61 -3.00 5.88
CA ALA A 80 -12.43 -3.24 4.45
C ALA A 80 -13.72 -3.72 3.74
N GLU A 81 -14.61 -4.39 4.48
CA GLU A 81 -15.90 -4.90 4.00
C GLU A 81 -17.06 -3.91 4.21
N MET A 82 -16.72 -2.68 4.57
CA MET A 82 -17.73 -1.68 4.86
C MET A 82 -18.48 -1.26 3.58
N GLU A 83 -19.80 -1.46 3.57
CA GLU A 83 -20.67 -0.98 2.49
C GLU A 83 -20.57 0.55 2.29
N MET A 84 -20.53 0.96 1.01
CA MET A 84 -20.31 2.36 0.64
C MET A 84 -21.42 3.29 1.14
N GLU A 85 -22.67 2.83 1.18
CA GLU A 85 -23.80 3.60 1.72
C GLU A 85 -23.58 3.92 3.20
N ALA A 86 -23.26 2.90 4.00
CA ALA A 86 -22.96 3.08 5.42
C ALA A 86 -21.73 3.98 5.63
N LEU A 87 -20.75 3.93 4.72
CA LEU A 87 -19.54 4.75 4.81
C LEU A 87 -19.91 6.22 4.63
N VAL A 88 -20.74 6.52 3.63
CA VAL A 88 -21.27 7.87 3.39
C VAL A 88 -22.11 8.39 4.56
N ASP A 89 -22.92 7.53 5.16
CA ASP A 89 -23.71 7.90 6.35
C ASP A 89 -22.80 8.29 7.52
N ALA A 90 -21.74 7.52 7.76
CA ALA A 90 -20.77 7.85 8.81
C ALA A 90 -19.98 9.12 8.51
N LEU A 91 -19.56 9.33 7.25
CA LEU A 91 -18.89 10.56 6.82
C LEU A 91 -19.75 11.79 7.17
N ASN A 92 -21.06 11.71 6.94
CA ASN A 92 -22.01 12.77 7.28
C ASN A 92 -22.27 12.89 8.79
N GLN A 93 -22.58 11.78 9.45
CA GLN A 93 -22.93 11.73 10.88
C GLN A 93 -21.80 12.30 11.75
N TYR A 94 -20.57 11.88 11.49
CA TYR A 94 -19.39 12.29 12.26
C TYR A 94 -18.68 13.52 11.67
N ARG A 95 -19.23 14.09 10.58
CA ARG A 95 -18.68 15.27 9.89
C ARG A 95 -17.19 15.10 9.54
N VAL A 96 -16.86 13.94 8.99
CA VAL A 96 -15.50 13.59 8.62
C VAL A 96 -14.98 14.57 7.57
N ASN A 97 -13.80 15.14 7.84
CA ASN A 97 -13.19 16.16 7.00
C ASN A 97 -11.86 15.73 6.35
N VAL A 98 -11.33 14.57 6.75
CA VAL A 98 -10.16 13.93 6.15
C VAL A 98 -10.46 12.45 5.95
N VAL A 99 -10.17 11.92 4.76
CA VAL A 99 -10.26 10.48 4.47
C VAL A 99 -8.87 9.95 4.14
N ALA A 100 -8.50 8.80 4.68
CA ALA A 100 -7.24 8.13 4.41
C ALA A 100 -7.45 6.68 3.97
N GLY A 101 -6.62 6.19 3.06
CA GLY A 101 -6.68 4.83 2.50
C GLY A 101 -5.62 4.63 1.41
N ASP A 102 -5.61 3.48 0.74
CA ASP A 102 -4.84 3.34 -0.51
C ASP A 102 -5.52 4.13 -1.66
N ALA A 103 -4.80 4.34 -2.77
CA ALA A 103 -5.31 5.16 -3.85
C ALA A 103 -6.57 4.56 -4.50
N GLY A 104 -6.63 3.23 -4.62
CA GLY A 104 -7.77 2.47 -5.14
C GLY A 104 -9.03 2.65 -4.29
N GLN A 105 -8.94 2.44 -2.97
CA GLN A 105 -10.05 2.64 -2.04
C GLN A 105 -10.59 4.08 -2.07
N LEU A 106 -9.69 5.08 -2.11
CA LEU A 106 -10.11 6.48 -2.23
C LEU A 106 -10.84 6.75 -3.54
N VAL A 107 -10.37 6.18 -4.65
CA VAL A 107 -11.04 6.29 -5.95
C VAL A 107 -12.40 5.59 -5.93
N GLN A 108 -12.51 4.42 -5.31
CA GLN A 108 -13.77 3.69 -5.16
C GLN A 108 -14.81 4.50 -4.37
N LEU A 109 -14.40 5.08 -3.24
CA LEU A 109 -15.24 6.01 -2.49
C LEU A 109 -15.71 7.15 -3.38
N VAL A 110 -14.80 7.83 -4.07
CA VAL A 110 -15.15 8.97 -4.93
C VAL A 110 -16.09 8.58 -6.07
N ARG A 111 -15.91 7.39 -6.67
CA ARG A 111 -16.85 6.85 -7.67
C ARG A 111 -18.25 6.72 -7.10
N TYR A 112 -18.37 6.21 -5.88
CA TYR A 112 -19.67 6.13 -5.20
C TYR A 112 -20.22 7.52 -4.89
N LEU A 113 -19.38 8.45 -4.42
CA LEU A 113 -19.81 9.83 -4.15
C LEU A 113 -20.33 10.54 -5.41
N ASP A 114 -19.80 10.22 -6.60
CA ASP A 114 -20.26 10.79 -7.86
C ASP A 114 -21.65 10.30 -8.29
N THR A 115 -22.11 9.15 -7.78
CA THR A 115 -23.48 8.65 -8.03
C THR A 115 -24.53 9.26 -7.10
N LEU A 116 -24.10 9.92 -6.00
CA LEU A 116 -25.02 10.48 -5.02
C LEU A 116 -25.76 11.71 -5.56
N PRO A 117 -27.00 11.96 -5.10
CA PRO A 117 -27.69 13.22 -5.35
C PRO A 117 -26.85 14.43 -4.90
N VAL A 118 -26.91 15.52 -5.67
CA VAL A 118 -26.12 16.74 -5.44
C VAL A 118 -26.21 17.24 -4.00
N ASN A 119 -27.40 17.20 -3.40
CA ASN A 119 -27.62 17.65 -2.02
C ASN A 119 -26.92 16.77 -0.98
N GLN A 120 -26.89 15.45 -1.18
CA GLN A 120 -26.21 14.50 -0.28
C GLN A 120 -24.70 14.58 -0.46
N ARG A 121 -24.21 14.78 -1.69
CA ARG A 121 -22.79 15.03 -1.93
C ARG A 121 -22.34 16.35 -1.31
N ALA A 122 -23.17 17.40 -1.39
CA ALA A 122 -22.87 18.72 -0.86
C ALA A 122 -22.87 18.80 0.69
N SER A 123 -23.46 17.83 1.40
CA SER A 123 -23.40 17.80 2.86
C SER A 123 -22.05 17.31 3.40
N LEU A 124 -21.27 16.58 2.59
CA LEU A 124 -19.97 16.04 2.96
C LEU A 124 -18.94 17.16 3.17
N GLN A 125 -18.08 16.99 4.18
CA GLN A 125 -17.10 18.00 4.62
C GLN A 125 -15.65 17.64 4.23
N ILE A 126 -15.47 16.71 3.29
CA ILE A 126 -14.16 16.18 2.91
C ILE A 126 -13.33 17.29 2.26
N ARG A 127 -12.31 17.76 2.99
CA ARG A 127 -11.38 18.81 2.53
C ARG A 127 -9.97 18.29 2.24
N LYS A 128 -9.65 17.08 2.72
CA LYS A 128 -8.35 16.44 2.52
C LYS A 128 -8.51 14.94 2.30
N MET A 129 -7.70 14.41 1.40
CA MET A 129 -7.49 12.97 1.24
C MET A 129 -6.01 12.65 1.44
N ILE A 130 -5.72 11.56 2.14
CA ILE A 130 -4.35 11.10 2.38
C ILE A 130 -4.21 9.68 1.85
N TYR A 131 -3.40 9.49 0.82
CA TYR A 131 -3.18 8.15 0.25
C TYR A 131 -1.83 7.57 0.64
N THR A 132 -1.75 6.23 0.72
CA THR A 132 -0.51 5.50 0.95
C THR A 132 -0.49 4.19 0.13
N SER A 133 0.54 3.37 0.34
CA SER A 133 0.78 2.06 -0.28
C SER A 133 1.05 2.05 -1.80
N GLU A 134 0.33 2.85 -2.59
CA GLU A 134 0.48 2.88 -4.04
C GLU A 134 0.49 4.32 -4.61
N PRO A 135 1.16 4.54 -5.75
CA PRO A 135 1.15 5.85 -6.39
C PRO A 135 -0.23 6.16 -6.97
N MET A 136 -0.76 7.34 -6.63
CA MET A 136 -1.98 7.85 -7.27
C MET A 136 -1.68 8.48 -8.63
N THR A 137 -2.37 8.01 -9.67
CA THR A 137 -2.15 8.46 -11.05
C THR A 137 -2.71 9.87 -11.31
N PRO A 138 -2.21 10.60 -12.33
CA PRO A 138 -2.79 11.88 -12.74
C PRO A 138 -4.29 11.80 -13.04
N ALA A 139 -4.75 10.71 -13.68
CA ALA A 139 -6.16 10.47 -13.98
C ALA A 139 -7.01 10.31 -12.71
N GLN A 140 -6.54 9.52 -11.74
CA GLN A 140 -7.21 9.36 -10.44
C GLN A 140 -7.30 10.69 -9.70
N ARG A 141 -6.21 11.47 -9.64
CA ARG A 141 -6.21 12.80 -9.00
C ARG A 141 -7.20 13.76 -9.66
N LYS A 142 -7.22 13.80 -11.00
CA LYS A 142 -8.14 14.64 -11.77
C LYS A 142 -9.58 14.24 -11.51
N PHE A 143 -9.87 12.94 -11.47
CA PHE A 143 -11.19 12.41 -11.13
C PHE A 143 -11.63 12.83 -9.72
N ILE A 144 -10.79 12.59 -8.70
CA ILE A 144 -11.04 13.01 -7.32
C ILE A 144 -11.34 14.50 -7.22
N THR A 145 -10.52 15.34 -7.85
CA THR A 145 -10.69 16.80 -7.87
C THR A 145 -11.98 17.21 -8.59
N SER A 146 -12.38 16.49 -9.65
CA SER A 146 -13.61 16.80 -10.39
C SER A 146 -14.89 16.56 -9.60
N VAL A 147 -14.89 15.54 -8.73
CA VAL A 147 -16.06 15.16 -7.91
C VAL A 147 -16.13 15.97 -6.61
N LEU A 148 -14.99 16.17 -5.94
CA LEU A 148 -14.93 16.80 -4.62
C LEU A 148 -14.53 18.29 -4.64
N GLY A 149 -14.09 18.81 -5.79
CA GLY A 149 -13.62 20.18 -5.92
C GLY A 149 -12.27 20.40 -5.23
N GLY A 150 -12.16 21.44 -4.40
CA GLY A 150 -10.92 21.93 -3.78
C GLY A 150 -10.30 21.03 -2.68
N VAL A 151 -10.38 19.72 -2.84
CA VAL A 151 -9.79 18.74 -1.91
C VAL A 151 -8.26 18.77 -1.99
N THR A 152 -7.61 18.81 -0.83
CA THR A 152 -6.14 18.68 -0.78
C THR A 152 -5.76 17.19 -0.77
N ILE A 153 -5.01 16.74 -1.77
CA ILE A 153 -4.54 15.35 -1.84
C ILE A 153 -3.10 15.27 -1.33
N CYS A 154 -2.93 14.69 -0.15
CA CYS A 154 -1.65 14.42 0.50
C CYS A 154 -1.28 12.94 0.38
N SER A 155 -0.04 12.61 0.72
CA SER A 155 0.41 11.22 0.82
C SER A 155 1.29 11.00 2.04
N MET A 156 1.41 9.75 2.47
CA MET A 156 2.44 9.30 3.39
C MET A 156 3.11 8.07 2.81
N ILE A 157 4.42 7.94 3.05
CA ILE A 157 5.19 6.77 2.63
C ILE A 157 5.79 6.08 3.85
N GLY A 158 5.75 4.76 3.78
CA GLY A 158 6.24 3.84 4.78
C GLY A 158 6.25 2.42 4.23
N SER A 159 6.76 1.48 5.03
CA SER A 159 6.67 0.05 4.74
C SER A 159 6.41 -0.72 6.03
N ALA A 160 6.06 -2.00 5.93
CA ALA A 160 5.94 -2.86 7.12
C ALA A 160 7.26 -2.94 7.90
N GLU A 161 8.38 -2.88 7.19
CA GLU A 161 9.73 -2.93 7.73
C GLU A 161 10.13 -1.61 8.37
N ALA A 162 9.80 -0.46 7.76
CA ALA A 162 10.28 0.86 8.17
C ALA A 162 9.31 1.61 9.09
N GLY A 163 8.00 1.34 9.00
CA GLY A 163 6.96 2.24 9.50
C GLY A 163 6.80 3.47 8.58
N PRO A 164 5.90 4.41 8.92
CA PRO A 164 5.79 5.68 8.19
C PRO A 164 7.01 6.56 8.49
N TRP A 165 7.57 7.19 7.46
CA TRP A 165 8.79 7.98 7.64
C TRP A 165 8.87 9.27 6.82
N ALA A 166 7.96 9.49 5.86
CA ALA A 166 7.88 10.74 5.13
C ALA A 166 6.47 11.07 4.66
N VAL A 167 6.23 12.35 4.40
CA VAL A 167 4.90 12.88 4.02
C VAL A 167 4.98 13.74 2.77
N SER A 168 3.96 13.65 1.93
CA SER A 168 3.78 14.50 0.77
C SER A 168 2.64 15.48 1.02
N ASN A 169 2.95 16.77 0.86
CA ASN A 169 1.95 17.82 0.89
C ASN A 169 2.19 18.73 -0.33
N PRO A 170 1.25 18.79 -1.29
CA PRO A 170 1.44 19.57 -2.52
C PRO A 170 1.67 21.07 -2.26
N LEU A 171 1.23 21.60 -1.10
CA LEU A 171 1.47 22.99 -0.68
C LEU A 171 2.91 23.24 -0.18
N LEU A 172 3.70 22.19 0.06
CA LEU A 172 5.06 22.25 0.57
C LEU A 172 6.07 21.60 -0.39
N THR A 173 5.69 20.62 -1.19
CA THR A 173 6.62 19.96 -2.13
C THR A 173 6.58 20.57 -3.52
N GLY A 174 5.62 21.47 -3.78
CA GLY A 174 5.25 21.85 -5.14
C GLY A 174 4.30 20.82 -5.74
N TYR A 175 3.27 21.31 -6.43
CA TYR A 175 2.30 20.47 -7.12
C TYR A 175 2.67 20.35 -8.59
N ASN A 176 2.95 19.13 -9.05
CA ASN A 176 3.03 18.84 -10.48
C ASN A 176 2.00 17.75 -10.83
N PRO A 177 0.83 18.12 -11.39
CA PRO A 177 -0.25 17.18 -11.69
C PRO A 177 0.14 16.13 -12.72
N GLU A 178 1.10 16.45 -13.58
CA GLU A 178 1.53 15.60 -14.70
C GLU A 178 2.72 14.71 -14.33
N SER A 179 3.29 14.87 -13.13
CA SER A 179 4.43 14.07 -12.72
C SER A 179 3.99 12.67 -12.32
N PRO A 180 4.61 11.61 -12.89
CA PRO A 180 4.40 10.24 -12.41
C PRO A 180 5.17 9.96 -11.10
N SER A 181 5.98 10.91 -10.62
CA SER A 181 6.70 10.81 -9.35
C SER A 181 6.02 11.60 -8.24
N ALA A 182 6.26 11.19 -7.00
CA ALA A 182 5.77 11.88 -5.82
C ALA A 182 6.94 12.36 -4.96
N ASP A 183 6.85 13.60 -4.48
CA ASP A 183 7.83 14.20 -3.59
C ASP A 183 7.36 14.07 -2.15
N PHE A 184 8.26 13.61 -1.28
CA PHE A 184 8.03 13.44 0.13
C PHE A 184 9.09 14.17 0.95
N ILE A 185 8.65 14.84 2.00
CA ILE A 185 9.51 15.50 2.98
C ILE A 185 9.83 14.49 4.08
N TYR A 186 11.12 14.30 4.37
CA TYR A 186 11.61 13.42 5.42
C TYR A 186 12.58 14.16 6.35
N ASP A 187 12.65 13.72 7.61
CA ASP A 187 13.56 14.25 8.62
C ASP A 187 14.84 13.41 8.68
N THR A 188 15.98 14.04 8.43
CA THR A 188 17.30 13.40 8.45
C THR A 188 17.73 12.92 9.85
N ARG A 189 17.10 13.41 10.93
CA ARG A 189 17.30 12.91 12.30
C ARG A 189 16.56 11.61 12.55
N ALA A 190 15.54 11.29 11.74
CA ALA A 190 14.73 10.08 11.88
C ALA A 190 15.16 8.98 10.90
N MET A 191 15.44 9.36 9.65
CA MET A 191 15.84 8.46 8.58
C MET A 191 17.03 9.02 7.80
N LEU A 192 18.06 8.19 7.65
CA LEU A 192 19.12 8.42 6.69
C LEU A 192 18.78 7.69 5.39
N LEU A 193 18.69 8.44 4.30
CA LEU A 193 18.43 7.91 2.96
C LEU A 193 19.69 8.01 2.10
N GLU A 194 20.01 6.92 1.40
CA GLU A 194 21.07 6.87 0.40
C GLU A 194 20.46 6.45 -0.94
N VAL A 195 20.97 6.99 -2.04
CA VAL A 195 20.57 6.56 -3.39
C VAL A 195 21.81 6.00 -4.08
N LEU A 196 21.77 4.70 -4.41
CA LEU A 196 22.86 4.02 -5.10
C LEU A 196 22.54 3.86 -6.60
N PRO A 197 23.56 3.66 -7.47
CA PRO A 197 23.31 3.39 -8.89
C PRO A 197 22.33 2.22 -9.09
N LEU A 198 21.48 2.32 -10.11
CA LEU A 198 20.46 1.29 -10.42
C LEU A 198 21.05 -0.11 -10.70
N SER A 199 22.34 -0.22 -11.00
CA SER A 199 23.04 -1.51 -11.13
C SER A 199 23.19 -2.26 -9.80
N TYR A 200 22.98 -1.58 -8.66
CA TYR A 200 23.13 -2.16 -7.33
C TYR A 200 22.16 -3.33 -7.05
N GLN A 201 20.98 -3.35 -7.68
CA GLN A 201 19.99 -4.44 -7.52
C GLN A 201 20.29 -5.69 -8.36
N GLY A 202 21.36 -5.69 -9.17
CA GLY A 202 21.76 -6.86 -9.96
C GLY A 202 22.31 -8.01 -9.10
N SER A 203 22.02 -9.25 -9.50
CA SER A 203 22.43 -10.49 -8.81
C SER A 203 23.95 -10.62 -8.59
N GLU A 204 24.78 -9.93 -9.38
CA GLU A 204 26.24 -9.91 -9.24
C GLU A 204 26.74 -9.10 -8.02
N VAL A 205 25.94 -8.18 -7.48
CA VAL A 205 26.33 -7.34 -6.34
C VAL A 205 26.19 -8.07 -5.01
N LYS A 206 25.41 -9.16 -4.96
CA LYS A 206 25.21 -9.95 -3.73
C LYS A 206 26.41 -10.83 -3.36
N SER A 207 27.35 -11.12 -4.28
CA SER A 207 28.47 -12.04 -4.00
C SER A 207 29.84 -11.39 -3.88
N ASN A 208 30.05 -10.15 -4.36
CA ASN A 208 31.38 -9.56 -4.49
C ASN A 208 31.49 -8.17 -3.84
N CYS A 209 31.06 -8.02 -2.58
CA CYS A 209 31.47 -6.89 -1.75
C CYS A 209 32.94 -7.07 -1.30
N HIS A 210 33.86 -7.06 -2.27
CA HIS A 210 35.26 -6.77 -2.04
C HIS A 210 35.48 -5.24 -2.14
N ASP A 211 35.77 -4.63 -1.00
CA ASP A 211 36.61 -3.43 -0.79
C ASP A 211 36.27 -2.06 -1.42
N GLY A 212 35.15 -1.89 -2.12
CA GLY A 212 34.68 -0.57 -2.54
C GLY A 212 33.37 -0.16 -1.86
N CYS A 213 33.37 0.89 -1.03
CA CYS A 213 32.12 1.57 -0.68
C CYS A 213 31.50 2.10 -1.98
N ILE A 214 30.43 1.48 -2.47
CA ILE A 214 29.68 1.99 -3.63
C ILE A 214 29.17 3.38 -3.24
N ALA A 215 29.72 4.40 -3.90
CA ALA A 215 29.34 5.77 -3.66
C ALA A 215 27.88 5.99 -4.09
N GLY A 216 27.15 6.78 -3.30
CA GLY A 216 25.83 7.26 -3.70
C GLY A 216 25.90 8.11 -4.96
N VAL A 217 24.78 8.15 -5.69
CA VAL A 217 24.63 9.09 -6.81
C VAL A 217 24.41 10.51 -6.27
N PRO A 218 24.77 11.56 -7.01
CA PRO A 218 24.51 12.94 -6.63
C PRO A 218 23.01 13.25 -6.42
N ASP A 219 22.74 14.33 -5.68
CA ASP A 219 21.39 14.88 -5.56
C ASP A 219 20.75 15.11 -6.94
N GLY A 220 19.48 14.73 -7.07
CA GLY A 220 18.73 14.79 -8.32
C GLY A 220 18.89 13.59 -9.25
N GLU A 221 19.94 12.78 -9.11
CA GLU A 221 20.12 11.57 -9.91
C GLU A 221 19.27 10.40 -9.40
N LYS A 222 18.72 9.61 -10.34
CA LYS A 222 17.87 8.46 -10.01
C LYS A 222 18.71 7.24 -9.67
N GLY A 223 18.29 6.53 -8.63
CA GLY A 223 18.92 5.28 -8.24
C GLY A 223 18.06 4.47 -7.29
N THR A 224 18.63 3.39 -6.76
CA THR A 224 18.00 2.52 -5.78
C THR A 224 18.04 3.17 -4.41
N LEU A 225 16.87 3.30 -3.77
CA LEU A 225 16.74 3.89 -2.44
C LEU A 225 17.10 2.88 -1.35
N LEU A 226 18.03 3.29 -0.49
CA LEU A 226 18.40 2.61 0.75
C LEU A 226 17.93 3.43 1.94
N GLN A 227 17.49 2.72 2.98
CA GLN A 227 16.90 3.30 4.18
C GLN A 227 17.66 2.84 5.42
N THR A 228 18.05 3.79 6.27
CA THR A 228 18.57 3.52 7.61
C THR A 228 17.72 4.27 8.63
N SER A 229 17.10 3.54 9.55
CA SER A 229 16.31 4.13 10.63
C SER A 229 17.19 4.51 11.81
N LEU A 230 17.07 5.76 12.26
CA LEU A 230 17.90 6.31 13.34
C LEU A 230 17.17 6.36 14.69
N GLN A 231 15.86 6.09 14.70
CA GLN A 231 15.02 6.20 15.90
C GLN A 231 14.43 4.86 16.35
N ARG A 232 14.51 3.82 15.52
CA ARG A 232 13.97 2.51 15.87
C ARG A 232 14.93 1.71 16.72
N LEU A 233 14.50 1.35 17.93
CA LEU A 233 15.24 0.44 18.81
C LEU A 233 14.91 -1.04 18.55
N ARG A 234 13.76 -1.33 17.93
CA ARG A 234 13.33 -2.69 17.58
C ARG A 234 13.38 -2.88 16.08
N ASN A 235 14.10 -3.91 15.66
CA ASN A 235 14.35 -4.24 14.25
C ASN A 235 14.81 -3.02 13.45
N PRO A 236 15.92 -2.36 13.84
CA PRO A 236 16.43 -1.20 13.12
C PRO A 236 16.82 -1.61 11.70
N LEU A 237 16.37 -0.84 10.73
CA LEU A 237 16.81 -0.97 9.35
C LEU A 237 18.15 -0.26 9.19
N VAL A 238 19.13 -0.96 8.64
CA VAL A 238 20.45 -0.41 8.31
C VAL A 238 20.74 -0.71 6.86
N ARG A 239 20.86 0.35 6.04
CA ARG A 239 21.07 0.26 4.58
C ARG A 239 20.08 -0.69 3.89
N TYR A 240 18.85 -0.71 4.36
CA TYR A 240 17.80 -1.59 3.86
C TYR A 240 17.40 -1.16 2.44
N VAL A 241 17.46 -2.10 1.50
CA VAL A 241 17.04 -1.89 0.11
C VAL A 241 15.53 -2.05 0.04
N CYS A 242 14.80 -0.92 -0.03
CA CYS A 242 13.35 -0.92 0.00
C CYS A 242 12.70 -1.25 -1.36
N GLY A 243 13.49 -1.29 -2.44
CA GLY A 243 13.04 -1.59 -3.80
C GLY A 243 12.60 -0.36 -4.61
N ASP A 244 12.43 0.80 -3.98
CA ASP A 244 12.04 2.03 -4.65
C ASP A 244 13.19 2.65 -5.46
N VAL A 245 12.84 3.21 -6.61
CA VAL A 245 13.69 4.09 -7.40
C VAL A 245 13.42 5.52 -6.97
N ALA A 246 14.46 6.22 -6.55
CA ALA A 246 14.34 7.56 -5.98
C ALA A 246 15.48 8.51 -6.39
N SER A 247 15.31 9.79 -6.07
CA SER A 247 16.37 10.79 -6.05
C SER A 247 16.21 11.70 -4.84
N LEU A 248 17.32 12.23 -4.31
CA LEU A 248 17.32 13.15 -3.16
C LEU A 248 17.47 14.59 -3.62
N HIS A 249 16.81 15.50 -2.91
CA HIS A 249 16.78 16.92 -3.22
C HIS A 249 16.82 17.75 -1.93
N PRO A 250 17.38 18.97 -1.97
CA PRO A 250 17.21 19.93 -0.89
C PRO A 250 15.74 20.37 -0.78
N LEU A 251 15.37 20.89 0.39
CA LEU A 251 14.07 21.53 0.56
C LEU A 251 13.97 22.80 -0.31
N PRO A 252 12.86 23.05 -1.02
CA PRO A 252 12.68 24.24 -1.83
C PRO A 252 12.84 25.51 -0.99
N ALA A 253 13.48 26.54 -1.54
CA ALA A 253 13.80 27.77 -0.81
C ALA A 253 12.57 28.46 -0.20
N GLU A 254 11.44 28.46 -0.93
CA GLU A 254 10.17 29.01 -0.47
C GLU A 254 9.62 28.30 0.77
N VAL A 255 9.84 26.99 0.84
CA VAL A 255 9.35 26.13 1.92
C VAL A 255 10.29 26.25 3.12
N ARG A 256 11.59 26.28 2.85
CA ARG A 256 12.64 26.55 3.85
C ARG A 256 12.39 27.89 4.56
N ALA A 257 11.93 28.92 3.84
CA ALA A 257 11.63 30.23 4.41
C ALA A 257 10.38 30.24 5.32
N ARG A 258 9.52 29.21 5.26
CA ARG A 258 8.31 29.07 6.08
C ARG A 258 8.54 28.26 7.36
N LEU A 259 9.69 27.62 7.51
CA LEU A 259 10.04 26.77 8.64
C LEU A 259 11.06 27.47 9.56
N PRO A 260 11.07 27.17 10.87
CA PRO A 260 12.17 27.56 11.75
C PRO A 260 13.51 27.07 11.18
N ALA A 261 14.54 27.92 11.21
CA ALA A 261 15.83 27.60 10.57
C ALA A 261 16.46 26.31 11.10
N GLU A 262 16.39 26.08 12.42
CA GLU A 262 16.88 24.89 13.12
C GLU A 262 16.15 23.61 12.70
N GLU A 263 14.89 23.70 12.29
CA GLU A 263 14.14 22.54 11.81
C GLU A 263 14.34 22.35 10.30
N ALA A 264 14.43 23.45 9.55
CA ALA A 264 14.54 23.44 8.10
C ALA A 264 15.83 22.79 7.57
N GLU A 265 16.91 22.82 8.36
CA GLU A 265 18.18 22.16 8.00
C GLU A 265 18.10 20.62 8.03
N HIS A 266 17.16 20.08 8.80
CA HIS A 266 16.98 18.64 8.95
C HIS A 266 16.01 18.03 7.93
N TYR A 267 15.22 18.85 7.24
CA TYR A 267 14.25 18.38 6.25
C TYR A 267 14.82 18.36 4.84
N ARG A 268 14.59 17.24 4.15
CA ARG A 268 14.95 17.05 2.74
C ARG A 268 13.80 16.46 1.95
N ILE A 269 13.90 16.54 0.63
CA ILE A 269 12.94 15.89 -0.28
C ILE A 269 13.54 14.59 -0.80
N VAL A 270 12.75 13.54 -0.75
CA VAL A 270 12.95 12.34 -1.57
C VAL A 270 11.86 12.30 -2.64
N ARG A 271 12.27 12.17 -3.89
CA ARG A 271 11.37 11.99 -5.03
C ARG A 271 11.30 10.52 -5.37
N ILE A 272 10.11 9.93 -5.28
CA ILE A 272 9.86 8.52 -5.54
C ILE A 272 9.31 8.36 -6.95
N TYR A 273 9.94 7.50 -7.75
CA TYR A 273 9.55 7.18 -9.13
C TYR A 273 8.81 5.85 -9.26
N GLY A 274 8.50 5.21 -8.14
CA GLY A 274 7.98 3.85 -8.07
C GLY A 274 9.11 2.82 -8.05
N ARG A 275 8.83 1.61 -8.53
CA ARG A 275 9.76 0.49 -8.52
C ARG A 275 10.55 0.39 -9.82
N ASP A 276 11.65 -0.38 -9.79
CA ASP A 276 12.39 -0.69 -11.00
C ASP A 276 11.60 -1.64 -11.91
N LYS A 277 10.89 -1.04 -12.87
CA LYS A 277 10.06 -1.76 -13.86
C LYS A 277 10.83 -2.72 -14.76
N ARG A 278 12.16 -2.68 -14.76
CA ARG A 278 13.00 -3.63 -15.52
C ARG A 278 12.99 -5.02 -14.89
N ILE A 279 12.76 -5.09 -13.58
CA ILE A 279 12.86 -6.33 -12.79
C ILE A 279 11.57 -6.65 -12.01
N SER A 280 10.53 -5.82 -12.10
CA SER A 280 9.32 -5.96 -11.28
C SER A 280 8.08 -5.29 -11.86
N PHE A 281 6.92 -5.56 -11.23
CA PHE A 281 5.65 -4.88 -11.47
C PHE A 281 4.83 -4.72 -10.16
N ASP A 282 3.85 -3.82 -10.19
CA ASP A 282 2.90 -3.56 -9.09
C ASP A 282 1.47 -3.97 -9.46
N TRP A 283 0.72 -4.50 -8.48
CA TRP A 283 -0.72 -4.67 -8.59
C TRP A 283 -1.37 -4.59 -7.21
N TYR A 284 -2.44 -3.77 -7.10
CA TYR A 284 -3.25 -3.59 -5.88
C TYR A 284 -2.42 -3.31 -4.61
N GLY A 285 -1.48 -2.36 -4.71
CA GLY A 285 -0.57 -2.00 -3.60
C GLY A 285 0.52 -3.02 -3.26
N GLU A 286 0.57 -4.18 -3.93
CA GLU A 286 1.58 -5.22 -3.70
C GLU A 286 2.62 -5.25 -4.83
N TYR A 287 3.81 -5.72 -4.48
CA TYR A 287 5.03 -5.69 -5.29
C TYR A 287 5.48 -7.09 -5.69
N PHE A 288 5.79 -7.28 -6.98
CA PHE A 288 6.18 -8.58 -7.53
C PHE A 288 7.47 -8.49 -8.36
N GLU A 289 8.53 -9.16 -7.87
CA GLU A 289 9.78 -9.33 -8.62
C GLU A 289 9.63 -10.43 -9.68
N PHE A 290 10.10 -10.19 -10.91
CA PHE A 290 9.99 -11.16 -12.00
C PHE A 290 10.69 -12.50 -11.67
N GLU A 291 11.83 -12.46 -10.97
CA GLU A 291 12.54 -13.68 -10.56
C GLU A 291 11.72 -14.51 -9.57
N THR A 292 11.08 -13.87 -8.60
CA THR A 292 10.22 -14.53 -7.60
C THR A 292 9.00 -15.17 -8.26
N VAL A 293 8.31 -14.44 -9.15
CA VAL A 293 7.20 -15.00 -9.94
C VAL A 293 7.69 -16.18 -10.78
N GLN A 294 8.86 -16.05 -11.43
CA GLN A 294 9.41 -17.11 -12.26
C GLN A 294 9.79 -18.36 -11.44
N ALA A 295 10.35 -18.20 -10.24
CA ALA A 295 10.68 -19.30 -9.36
C ALA A 295 9.41 -20.06 -8.92
N LEU A 296 8.35 -19.33 -8.58
CA LEU A 296 7.05 -19.89 -8.25
C LEU A 296 6.44 -20.67 -9.41
N MET A 297 6.37 -20.06 -10.59
CA MET A 297 5.79 -20.68 -11.79
C MET A 297 6.59 -21.90 -12.30
N ARG A 298 7.82 -22.10 -11.82
CA ARG A 298 8.69 -23.24 -12.15
C ARG A 298 8.60 -24.38 -11.13
N GLN A 299 7.81 -24.25 -10.07
CA GLN A 299 7.63 -25.34 -9.12
C GLN A 299 7.09 -26.58 -9.82
N ALA A 300 7.80 -27.70 -9.68
CA ALA A 300 7.46 -28.94 -10.37
C ALA A 300 6.04 -29.44 -10.01
N SER A 301 5.63 -29.27 -8.75
CA SER A 301 4.29 -29.62 -8.25
C SER A 301 3.16 -28.83 -8.92
N TRP A 302 3.46 -27.67 -9.51
CA TRP A 302 2.45 -26.86 -10.21
C TRP A 302 2.23 -27.39 -11.64
N GLY A 303 3.21 -28.09 -12.23
CA GLY A 303 3.10 -28.70 -13.55
C GLY A 303 2.89 -27.69 -14.68
N ILE A 304 3.35 -26.44 -14.50
CA ILE A 304 3.21 -25.37 -15.48
C ILE A 304 4.25 -25.53 -16.59
N LEU A 305 3.78 -25.60 -17.83
CA LEU A 305 4.59 -25.71 -19.04
C LEU A 305 4.89 -24.34 -19.67
N GLN A 306 3.93 -23.42 -19.59
CA GLN A 306 4.07 -22.04 -20.05
C GLN A 306 3.16 -21.13 -19.21
N TRP A 307 3.59 -19.90 -18.97
CA TRP A 307 2.81 -18.93 -18.22
C TRP A 307 2.98 -17.51 -18.77
N GLN A 308 2.03 -16.65 -18.42
CA GLN A 308 2.09 -15.23 -18.76
C GLN A 308 1.28 -14.43 -17.74
N VAL A 309 1.85 -13.32 -17.29
CA VAL A 309 1.20 -12.28 -16.49
C VAL A 309 0.91 -11.08 -17.39
N ILE A 310 -0.29 -10.54 -17.31
CA ILE A 310 -0.75 -9.41 -18.10
C ILE A 310 -1.36 -8.36 -17.17
N LEU A 311 -0.81 -7.15 -17.20
CA LEU A 311 -1.45 -5.97 -16.61
C LEU A 311 -2.24 -5.24 -17.68
N TRP A 312 -3.44 -4.77 -17.34
CA TRP A 312 -4.27 -3.96 -18.22
C TRP A 312 -5.18 -3.03 -17.42
N THR A 313 -5.59 -1.93 -18.03
CA THR A 313 -6.53 -0.97 -17.42
C THR A 313 -7.92 -1.18 -18.00
N LYS A 314 -8.97 -1.17 -17.17
CA LYS A 314 -10.35 -1.20 -17.68
C LYS A 314 -10.62 -0.05 -18.67
N PRO A 315 -11.57 -0.19 -19.61
CA PRO A 315 -11.93 0.89 -20.54
C PRO A 315 -12.31 2.20 -19.83
N GLU A 316 -12.84 2.13 -18.61
CA GLU A 316 -13.14 3.32 -17.78
C GLU A 316 -11.87 4.04 -17.24
N GLY A 317 -10.68 3.47 -17.43
CA GLY A 317 -9.39 4.11 -17.16
C GLY A 317 -8.95 4.18 -15.69
N LEU A 318 -9.75 3.66 -14.75
CA LEU A 318 -9.49 3.83 -13.31
C LEU A 318 -8.92 2.58 -12.62
N ASP A 319 -9.33 1.38 -13.05
CA ASP A 319 -8.98 0.14 -12.37
C ASP A 319 -7.88 -0.61 -13.14
N LYS A 320 -6.76 -0.92 -12.46
CA LYS A 320 -5.73 -1.84 -12.95
C LYS A 320 -6.13 -3.28 -12.65
N CYS A 321 -6.09 -4.13 -13.67
CA CYS A 321 -6.42 -5.54 -13.58
C CYS A 321 -5.17 -6.42 -13.82
N LEU A 322 -5.13 -7.57 -13.15
CA LEU A 322 -4.07 -8.57 -13.28
C LEU A 322 -4.66 -9.85 -13.87
N GLU A 323 -4.11 -10.28 -15.00
CA GLU A 323 -4.48 -11.55 -15.64
C GLU A 323 -3.28 -12.50 -15.65
N VAL A 324 -3.47 -13.72 -15.13
CA VAL A 324 -2.50 -14.81 -15.14
C VAL A 324 -3.00 -15.90 -16.07
N ARG A 325 -2.19 -16.29 -17.05
CA ARG A 325 -2.48 -17.38 -17.99
C ARG A 325 -1.53 -18.53 -17.74
N LEU A 326 -2.06 -19.74 -17.58
CA LEU A 326 -1.30 -20.95 -17.30
C LEU A 326 -1.59 -22.04 -18.34
N LEU A 327 -0.54 -22.58 -18.95
CA LEU A 327 -0.59 -23.83 -19.70
C LEU A 327 0.00 -24.92 -18.82
N ARG A 328 -0.78 -25.95 -18.51
CA ARG A 328 -0.42 -27.00 -17.57
C ARG A 328 -0.22 -28.35 -18.25
N SER A 329 0.66 -29.18 -17.71
CA SER A 329 0.80 -30.58 -18.11
C SER A 329 -0.48 -31.35 -17.79
N THR A 330 -0.89 -32.20 -18.72
CA THR A 330 -2.00 -33.16 -18.53
C THR A 330 -1.50 -34.53 -18.06
N ALA A 331 -0.19 -34.76 -18.06
CA ALA A 331 0.39 -36.00 -17.55
C ALA A 331 0.47 -35.94 -16.02
N SER A 332 -0.46 -36.64 -15.34
CA SER A 332 -0.43 -36.78 -13.89
C SER A 332 0.35 -38.03 -13.49
N ASP A 333 1.48 -37.87 -12.83
CA ASP A 333 2.19 -38.91 -12.08
C ASP A 333 1.72 -38.98 -10.60
N GLY A 334 0.64 -38.27 -10.25
CA GLY A 334 0.09 -38.20 -8.89
C GLY A 334 0.78 -37.17 -7.99
N ALA A 335 1.81 -36.46 -8.47
CA ALA A 335 2.56 -35.45 -7.70
C ALA A 335 2.14 -34.00 -7.97
N LEU A 336 1.23 -33.77 -8.92
CA LEU A 336 0.73 -32.44 -9.27
C LEU A 336 -0.36 -31.99 -8.31
N LEU A 337 -0.35 -30.71 -7.94
CA LEU A 337 -1.44 -30.08 -7.19
C LEU A 337 -2.79 -30.24 -7.91
N SER A 338 -3.89 -30.29 -7.18
CA SER A 338 -5.21 -30.17 -7.82
C SER A 338 -5.33 -28.79 -8.50
N GLU A 339 -6.21 -28.66 -9.49
CA GLU A 339 -6.47 -27.34 -10.10
C GLU A 339 -6.99 -26.34 -9.06
N GLU A 340 -7.84 -26.80 -8.13
CA GLU A 340 -8.38 -25.98 -7.04
C GLU A 340 -7.28 -25.46 -6.11
N ASP A 341 -6.36 -26.33 -5.69
CA ASP A 341 -5.25 -25.93 -4.82
C ASP A 341 -4.28 -25.00 -5.55
N LEU A 342 -4.01 -25.24 -6.83
CA LEU A 342 -3.21 -24.33 -7.64
C LEU A 342 -3.86 -22.95 -7.75
N ILE A 343 -5.19 -22.87 -7.94
CA ILE A 343 -5.91 -21.60 -7.95
C ILE A 343 -5.74 -20.88 -6.61
N LYS A 344 -5.85 -21.60 -5.48
CA LYS A 344 -5.65 -21.02 -4.13
C LYS A 344 -4.23 -20.49 -3.95
N GLU A 345 -3.21 -21.26 -4.33
CA GLU A 345 -1.80 -20.86 -4.23
C GLU A 345 -1.48 -19.63 -5.10
N VAL A 346 -2.00 -19.60 -6.34
CA VAL A 346 -1.82 -18.45 -7.24
C VAL A 346 -2.50 -17.21 -6.66
N LYS A 347 -3.75 -17.34 -6.19
CA LYS A 347 -4.48 -16.24 -5.55
C LYS A 347 -3.77 -15.74 -4.29
N HIS A 348 -3.30 -16.66 -3.46
CA HIS A 348 -2.56 -16.34 -2.24
C HIS A 348 -1.27 -15.57 -2.57
N PHE A 349 -0.48 -16.05 -3.53
CA PHE A 349 0.74 -15.38 -3.94
C PHE A 349 0.49 -13.97 -4.48
N PHE A 350 -0.55 -13.78 -5.30
CA PHE A 350 -0.91 -12.47 -5.85
C PHE A 350 -1.74 -11.61 -4.90
N MET A 351 -1.93 -12.02 -3.63
CA MET A 351 -2.68 -11.27 -2.62
C MET A 351 -4.11 -10.94 -3.07
N VAL A 352 -4.78 -11.94 -3.65
CA VAL A 352 -6.18 -11.85 -4.09
C VAL A 352 -7.10 -12.14 -2.91
N PHE A 353 -7.93 -11.16 -2.57
CA PHE A 353 -8.94 -11.18 -1.51
C PHE A 353 -10.33 -10.91 -2.10
N ASP A 354 -11.39 -11.18 -1.35
CA ASP A 354 -12.77 -11.02 -1.82
C ASP A 354 -13.06 -9.61 -2.36
N PHE A 355 -12.49 -8.56 -1.74
CA PHE A 355 -12.68 -7.17 -2.15
C PHE A 355 -11.93 -6.78 -3.44
N ASN A 356 -10.88 -7.49 -3.84
CA ASN A 356 -10.10 -7.21 -5.06
C ASN A 356 -10.22 -8.30 -6.13
N GLU A 357 -10.93 -9.39 -5.85
CA GLU A 357 -11.07 -10.56 -6.73
C GLU A 357 -11.59 -10.17 -8.12
N SER A 358 -12.51 -9.20 -8.20
CA SER A 358 -13.06 -8.72 -9.48
C SER A 358 -12.02 -8.09 -10.43
N LEU A 359 -10.82 -7.74 -9.93
CA LEU A 359 -9.71 -7.18 -10.68
C LEU A 359 -8.67 -8.24 -11.10
N PHE A 360 -8.84 -9.48 -10.64
CA PHE A 360 -7.95 -10.60 -10.93
C PHE A 360 -8.59 -11.61 -11.89
N GLN A 361 -7.81 -12.13 -12.83
CA GLN A 361 -8.24 -13.20 -13.74
C GLN A 361 -7.19 -14.30 -13.80
N LEU A 362 -7.58 -15.53 -13.52
CA LEU A 362 -6.75 -16.71 -13.77
C LEU A 362 -7.36 -17.54 -14.90
N LYS A 363 -6.57 -17.83 -15.95
CA LYS A 363 -7.01 -18.58 -17.12
C LYS A 363 -6.10 -19.77 -17.38
N PHE A 364 -6.66 -20.97 -17.34
CA PHE A 364 -6.02 -22.16 -17.89
C PHE A 364 -6.20 -22.18 -19.40
N VAL A 365 -5.10 -22.25 -20.13
CA VAL A 365 -5.08 -22.29 -21.60
C VAL A 365 -4.65 -23.67 -22.08
N THR A 366 -5.20 -24.12 -23.20
CA THR A 366 -4.96 -25.47 -23.75
C THR A 366 -3.80 -25.51 -24.74
N GLY A 367 -3.26 -24.35 -25.14
CA GLY A 367 -2.17 -24.26 -26.09
C GLY A 367 -1.58 -22.86 -26.19
N LEU A 368 -0.56 -22.70 -27.04
CA LEU A 368 0.21 -21.46 -27.14
C LEU A 368 -0.58 -20.27 -27.73
N ASP A 369 -1.70 -20.52 -28.41
CA ASP A 369 -2.54 -19.47 -29.00
C ASP A 369 -3.37 -18.72 -27.95
N GLY A 370 -3.50 -19.29 -26.75
CA GLY A 370 -4.05 -18.60 -25.59
C GLY A 370 -3.14 -17.50 -25.04
N PHE A 371 -1.90 -17.36 -25.51
CA PHE A 371 -0.94 -16.36 -25.02
C PHE A 371 -0.77 -15.18 -25.99
N VAL A 372 -0.47 -14.02 -25.43
CA VAL A 372 0.01 -12.88 -26.21
C VAL A 372 1.41 -13.20 -26.72
N ARG A 373 1.67 -12.93 -28.00
CA ARG A 373 2.97 -13.15 -28.63
C ARG A 373 3.65 -11.83 -28.95
N SER A 374 4.97 -11.78 -28.85
CA SER A 374 5.75 -10.63 -29.27
C SER A 374 5.67 -10.41 -30.77
N ALA A 375 5.58 -9.15 -31.21
CA ALA A 375 5.41 -8.79 -32.61
C ALA A 375 6.58 -9.23 -33.50
N THR A 376 7.80 -9.20 -32.97
CA THR A 376 9.04 -9.46 -33.72
C THR A 376 9.41 -10.94 -33.76
N GLY A 377 9.34 -11.63 -32.62
CA GLY A 377 9.83 -13.01 -32.48
C GLY A 377 8.74 -14.07 -32.37
N ARG A 378 7.45 -13.67 -32.29
CA ARG A 378 6.31 -14.54 -32.00
C ARG A 378 6.48 -15.39 -30.73
N LYS A 379 7.38 -14.97 -29.83
CA LYS A 379 7.63 -15.62 -28.54
C LYS A 379 6.54 -15.21 -27.56
N VAL A 380 6.24 -16.06 -26.59
CA VAL A 380 5.37 -15.70 -25.46
C VAL A 380 6.24 -14.98 -24.42
N PRO A 381 6.13 -13.65 -24.24
CA PRO A 381 6.74 -12.99 -23.11
C PRO A 381 6.00 -13.38 -21.82
N ASN A 382 6.74 -13.62 -20.75
CA ASN A 382 6.16 -13.98 -19.46
C ASN A 382 5.41 -12.82 -18.80
N PHE A 383 5.72 -11.58 -19.18
CA PHE A 383 5.04 -10.38 -18.68
C PHE A 383 4.65 -9.46 -19.84
N VAL A 384 3.43 -8.91 -19.78
CA VAL A 384 2.89 -7.94 -20.74
C VAL A 384 2.21 -6.81 -19.97
N ASP A 385 2.69 -5.59 -20.14
CA ASP A 385 2.04 -4.40 -19.61
C ASP A 385 1.22 -3.72 -20.72
N ARG A 386 -0.09 -3.58 -20.50
CA ARG A 386 -1.05 -2.88 -21.37
C ARG A 386 -1.69 -1.68 -20.68
N THR A 387 -1.10 -1.21 -19.58
CA THR A 387 -1.61 -0.06 -18.82
C THR A 387 -1.16 1.28 -19.39
N THR A 388 -0.19 1.26 -20.32
CA THR A 388 0.39 2.43 -21.00
C THR A 388 -0.19 2.70 -22.37
#